data_AF-A0A8S9M0Z7-F1
#
_entry.id   AF-A0A8S9M0Z7-F1
#
_cell.length_a   1.000
_cell.length_b   1.000
_cell.length_c   1.000
_cell.angle_alpha   90.00
_cell.angle_beta   90.00
_cell.angle_gamma   90.00
#
_symmetry.space_group_name_H-M   'P 1'
#
loop_
_entity.id
_entity.type
_entity.pdbx_description
1 polymer ?
#
loop_
_entity_poly.entity_id
_entity_poly.type
_entity_poly.pdbx_seq_one_letter_code
_entity_poly.pdbx_strand_id
1 'polypeptide(L)'
;MEVAYQPRIDSEIESLVERINPPSVCVDNDSDPNCTLVKVDSANKYGILLDMVQVLADLDLVISKSYISSDGDWFMDGRSQLLHHHMSSWWTSYLT
;
A
#
# COMPACT_ATOMS: atom_id res chain seq x y z
N MET A 1 -19.34 27.42 1.70
CA MET A 1 -19.07 26.65 0.47
C MET A 1 -19.32 25.21 0.82
N GLU A 2 -20.42 24.66 0.34
CA GLU A 2 -20.86 23.30 0.63
C GLU A 2 -20.06 22.38 -0.29
N VAL A 3 -19.06 21.69 0.27
CA VAL A 3 -18.38 20.62 -0.46
C VAL A 3 -19.40 19.49 -0.53
N ALA A 4 -20.09 19.39 -1.67
CA ALA A 4 -20.98 18.30 -1.95
C ALA A 4 -20.16 17.00 -1.90
N TYR A 5 -20.21 16.30 -0.77
CA TYR A 5 -19.78 14.90 -0.69
C TYR A 5 -20.64 14.13 -1.70
N GLN A 6 -20.01 13.64 -2.76
CA GLN A 6 -20.66 12.74 -3.72
C GLN A 6 -20.05 11.34 -3.52
N PRO A 7 -20.65 10.48 -2.68
CA PRO A 7 -20.17 9.12 -2.41
C PRO A 7 -19.95 8.27 -3.66
N ARG A 8 -20.64 8.62 -4.74
CA ARG A 8 -20.58 7.93 -6.03
C ARG A 8 -19.26 8.17 -6.77
N ILE A 9 -18.70 9.38 -6.67
CA ILE A 9 -17.41 9.71 -7.30
C ILE A 9 -16.27 9.07 -6.50
N ASP A 10 -16.34 9.12 -5.17
CA ASP A 10 -15.34 8.51 -4.30
C ASP A 10 -15.24 6.99 -4.53
N SER A 11 -16.39 6.31 -4.68
CA SER A 11 -16.43 4.87 -4.99
C SER A 11 -15.87 4.52 -6.36
N GLU A 12 -16.13 5.34 -7.39
CA GLU A 12 -15.55 5.13 -8.73
C GLU A 12 -14.04 5.33 -8.73
N ILE A 13 -13.54 6.35 -8.01
CA ILE A 13 -12.09 6.58 -7.86
C ILE A 13 -11.42 5.45 -7.08
N GLU A 14 -12.00 5.00 -5.97
CA GLU A 14 -11.47 3.88 -5.19
C GLU A 14 -11.36 2.59 -6.02
N SER A 15 -12.36 2.31 -6.87
CA SER A 15 -12.34 1.14 -7.76
C SER A 15 -11.29 1.28 -8.86
N LEU A 16 -11.10 2.47 -9.42
CA LEU A 16 -10.05 2.72 -10.41
C LEU A 16 -8.65 2.56 -9.81
N VAL A 17 -8.45 3.05 -8.59
CA VAL A 17 -7.17 2.93 -7.87
C VAL A 17 -6.81 1.46 -7.63
N GLU A 18 -7.76 0.60 -7.26
CA GLU A 18 -7.53 -0.86 -7.12
C GLU A 18 -7.16 -1.53 -8.44
N ARG A 19 -7.71 -1.05 -9.56
CA ARG A 19 -7.43 -1.62 -10.88
C ARG A 19 -6.07 -1.20 -11.42
N ILE A 20 -5.64 0.02 -11.11
CA ILE A 20 -4.36 0.57 -11.58
C ILE A 20 -3.21 0.03 -10.74
N ASN A 21 -3.39 -0.02 -9.42
CA ASN A 21 -2.41 -0.53 -8.46
C ASN A 21 -3.01 -1.71 -7.69
N PRO A 22 -3.13 -2.88 -8.32
CA PRO A 22 -3.63 -4.06 -7.64
C PRO A 22 -2.71 -4.40 -6.46
N PRO A 23 -3.27 -4.88 -5.32
CA PRO A 23 -2.46 -5.27 -4.19
C PRO A 23 -1.51 -6.40 -4.59
N SER A 24 -0.28 -6.34 -4.10
CA SER A 24 0.74 -7.36 -4.32
C SER A 24 1.31 -7.84 -2.99
N VAL A 25 1.67 -9.13 -2.95
CA VAL A 25 2.22 -9.78 -1.75
C VAL A 25 3.50 -10.51 -2.12
N CYS A 26 4.57 -10.23 -1.39
CA CYS A 26 5.84 -10.92 -1.50
C CYS A 26 6.15 -11.60 -0.16
N VAL A 27 6.54 -12.87 -0.22
CA VAL A 27 6.92 -13.68 0.94
C VAL A 27 8.40 -14.03 0.81
N ASP A 28 9.16 -13.74 1.85
CA ASP A 28 10.58 -14.01 1.95
C ASP A 28 10.86 -14.83 3.22
N ASN A 29 11.40 -16.03 3.03
CA ASN A 29 11.77 -16.96 4.09
C ASN A 29 13.30 -17.13 4.22
N ASP A 30 14.08 -16.42 3.39
CA ASP A 30 15.53 -16.59 3.30
C ASP A 30 16.28 -15.48 4.06
N SER A 31 15.66 -14.30 4.20
CA SER A 31 16.28 -13.15 4.86
C SER A 31 16.46 -13.29 6.38
N ASP A 32 15.62 -14.08 7.07
CA ASP A 32 15.74 -14.38 8.50
C ASP A 32 15.36 -15.85 8.77
N PRO A 33 16.23 -16.66 9.40
CA PRO A 33 15.92 -18.05 9.72
C PRO A 33 14.83 -18.23 10.79
N ASN A 34 14.46 -17.18 11.53
CA ASN A 34 13.51 -17.23 12.64
C ASN A 34 12.16 -16.58 12.31
N CYS A 35 12.02 -15.89 11.18
CA CYS A 35 10.74 -15.29 10.79
C CYS A 35 10.53 -15.25 9.28
N THR A 36 9.26 -15.25 8.87
CA THR A 36 8.85 -15.01 7.49
C THR A 36 8.57 -13.53 7.31
N LEU A 37 9.26 -12.90 6.36
CA LEU A 37 9.01 -11.52 5.98
C LEU A 37 7.91 -11.48 4.91
N VAL A 38 6.76 -10.91 5.28
CA VAL A 38 5.65 -10.65 4.35
C VAL A 38 5.62 -9.17 4.01
N LYS A 39 5.74 -8.84 2.73
CA LYS A 39 5.60 -7.48 2.21
C LYS A 39 4.29 -7.39 1.45
N VAL A 40 3.45 -6.45 1.85
CA VAL A 40 2.20 -6.15 1.17
C VAL A 40 2.31 -4.73 0.62
N ASP A 41 2.12 -4.62 -0.69
CA ASP A 41 1.98 -3.33 -1.36
C ASP A 41 0.53 -3.20 -1.82
N SER A 42 -0.08 -2.05 -1.55
CA SER A 42 -1.49 -1.81 -1.86
C SER A 42 -1.77 -0.32 -1.94
N ALA A 43 -2.81 0.03 -2.69
CA ALA A 43 -3.37 1.36 -2.59
C ALA A 43 -3.78 1.70 -1.16
N ASN A 44 -3.47 2.93 -0.72
CA ASN A 44 -3.86 3.40 0.59
C ASN A 44 -5.38 3.61 0.64
N LYS A 45 -6.06 2.83 1.48
CA LYS A 45 -7.50 2.93 1.72
C LYS A 45 -7.78 3.06 3.20
N TYR A 46 -8.87 3.74 3.53
CA TYR A 46 -9.32 3.79 4.92
C TYR A 46 -9.59 2.37 5.43
N GLY A 47 -8.99 2.01 6.57
CA GLY A 47 -9.19 0.69 7.19
C GLY A 47 -8.22 -0.40 6.75
N ILE A 48 -7.38 -0.19 5.71
CA ILE A 48 -6.53 -1.26 5.15
C ILE A 48 -5.59 -1.91 6.16
N LEU A 49 -5.07 -1.15 7.12
CA LEU A 49 -4.22 -1.69 8.18
C LEU A 49 -4.99 -2.64 9.10
N LEU A 50 -6.23 -2.29 9.43
CA LEU A 50 -7.07 -3.13 10.28
C LEU A 50 -7.42 -4.42 9.55
N ASP A 51 -7.80 -4.32 8.28
CA ASP A 51 -8.09 -5.48 7.42
C ASP A 51 -6.87 -6.41 7.32
N MET A 52 -5.67 -5.84 7.15
CA MET A 52 -4.42 -6.60 7.15
C MET A 52 -4.18 -7.36 8.47
N VAL A 53 -4.33 -6.68 9.61
CA VAL A 53 -4.15 -7.31 10.92
C VAL A 53 -5.17 -8.41 11.14
N GLN A 54 -6.42 -8.21 10.71
CA GLN A 54 -7.47 -9.22 10.79
C GLN A 54 -7.13 -10.45 9.96
N VAL A 55 -6.77 -10.29 8.68
CA VAL A 55 -6.39 -11.42 7.82
C VAL A 55 -5.21 -12.20 8.39
N LEU A 56 -4.19 -11.51 8.91
CA LEU A 56 -3.04 -12.17 9.53
C LEU A 56 -3.43 -12.94 10.79
N ALA A 57 -4.33 -12.38 11.62
CA ALA A 57 -4.85 -13.06 12.79
C ALA A 57 -5.72 -14.27 12.43
N ASP A 58 -6.56 -14.17 11.40
CA ASP A 58 -7.41 -15.25 10.90
C ASP A 58 -6.58 -16.42 10.32
N LEU A 59 -5.34 -16.15 9.89
CA LEU A 59 -4.38 -17.14 9.43
C LEU A 59 -3.46 -17.67 10.55
N ASP A 60 -3.74 -17.34 11.81
CA ASP A 60 -2.92 -17.69 12.98
C ASP A 60 -1.45 -17.20 12.87
N LEU A 61 -1.21 -16.11 12.13
CA LEU A 61 0.12 -15.51 12.01
C LEU A 61 0.37 -14.49 13.11
N VAL A 62 1.51 -14.61 13.78
CA VAL A 62 1.94 -13.66 14.82
C VAL A 62 2.83 -12.59 14.21
N ILE A 63 2.41 -11.32 14.36
CA ILE A 63 3.20 -10.16 13.92
C ILE A 63 4.22 -9.81 15.01
N SER A 64 5.47 -10.22 14.82
CA SER A 64 6.56 -9.87 15.75
C SER A 64 7.02 -8.42 15.61
N LYS A 65 6.97 -7.87 14.39
CA LYS A 65 7.43 -6.53 14.02
C LYS A 65 6.76 -6.11 12.72
N SER A 66 6.47 -4.82 12.57
CA SER A 66 5.89 -4.30 11.33
C SER A 66 6.37 -2.88 11.04
N TYR A 67 6.47 -2.57 9.75
CA TYR A 67 6.76 -1.25 9.22
C TYR A 67 5.67 -0.88 8.23
N ILE A 68 5.14 0.33 8.37
CA ILE A 68 4.10 0.83 7.48
C ILE A 68 4.66 2.11 6.88
N SER A 69 4.72 2.13 5.55
CA SER A 69 5.03 3.32 4.77
C SER A 69 3.84 3.61 3.88
N SER A 70 3.56 4.89 3.69
CA SER A 70 2.63 5.37 2.68
C SER A 70 3.41 6.37 1.86
N ASP A 71 3.63 6.06 0.58
CA ASP A 71 4.21 7.02 -0.34
C ASP A 71 3.16 8.12 -0.52
N GLY A 72 3.38 9.26 0.14
CA GLY A 72 2.55 10.44 -0.01
C GLY A 72 2.55 10.89 -1.48
N ASP A 73 1.38 11.31 -1.94
CA ASP A 73 1.08 11.90 -3.26
C ASP A 73 0.78 10.95 -4.43
N TRP A 74 -0.50 10.59 -4.52
CA TRP A 74 -1.19 10.31 -5.79
C TRP A 74 -2.23 11.40 -6.12
N PHE A 75 -2.02 12.64 -5.69
CA PHE A 75 -2.87 13.75 -6.11
C PHE A 75 -2.18 14.55 -7.23
N MET A 76 -2.39 14.14 -8.48
CA MET A 76 -2.02 14.97 -9.63
C MET A 76 -2.98 16.16 -9.74
N ASP A 77 -2.63 17.32 -9.17
CA ASP A 77 -3.08 18.60 -9.72
C ASP A 77 -2.33 18.84 -11.05
N GLY A 78 -3.07 19.18 -12.09
CA GLY A 78 -2.69 19.11 -13.49
C GLY A 78 -1.73 20.20 -13.96
N ARG A 79 -0.53 20.28 -13.38
CA ARG A 79 0.59 21.04 -13.95
C ARG A 79 1.87 20.20 -13.95
N SER A 80 2.01 19.41 -15.01
CA SER A 80 3.25 18.73 -15.36
C SER A 80 4.37 19.74 -15.57
N GLN A 81 5.54 19.52 -14.94
CA GLN A 81 6.82 19.65 -15.63
C GLN A 81 7.93 18.84 -14.93
N LEU A 82 8.29 17.76 -15.63
CA LEU A 82 9.65 17.31 -15.93
C LEU A 82 10.60 17.02 -14.76
N LEU A 83 10.72 15.73 -14.42
CA LEU A 83 12.00 15.03 -14.54
C LEU A 83 11.74 13.62 -15.08
N HIS A 84 12.54 13.28 -16.07
CA HIS A 84 12.72 12.02 -16.81
C HIS A 84 11.89 10.77 -16.46
N HIS A 85 11.46 10.12 -17.56
CA HIS A 85 11.39 8.68 -17.74
C HIS A 85 12.22 7.88 -16.71
N HIS A 86 11.62 6.81 -16.20
CA HIS A 86 12.19 5.79 -15.30
C HIS A 86 12.08 6.13 -13.79
N MET A 87 10.96 5.76 -13.18
CA MET A 87 10.90 5.49 -11.73
C MET A 87 10.33 4.09 -11.49
N SER A 88 11.01 3.10 -12.06
CA SER A 88 11.18 1.81 -11.42
C SER A 88 12.53 1.82 -10.70
N SER A 89 12.50 1.99 -9.38
CA SER A 89 13.63 1.83 -8.45
C SER A 89 13.05 1.93 -7.04
N TRP A 90 12.60 0.83 -6.43
CA TRP A 90 13.41 -0.12 -5.64
C TRP A 90 14.26 0.52 -4.53
N TRP A 91 14.17 -0.12 -3.35
CA TRP A 91 15.10 -0.12 -2.20
C TRP A 91 14.90 1.02 -1.17
N THR A 92 15.02 0.85 0.15
CA THR A 92 15.31 -0.27 1.05
C THR A 92 15.12 0.27 2.46
N SER A 93 14.57 -0.54 3.37
CA SER A 93 15.05 -0.50 4.76
C SER A 93 15.13 -1.94 5.25
N TYR A 94 16.37 -2.42 5.32
CA TYR A 94 16.74 -3.57 6.12
C TYR A 94 16.37 -3.28 7.56
N LEU A 95 15.78 -4.24 8.26
CA LEU A 95 15.98 -4.35 9.70
C LEU A 95 15.92 -5.83 10.08
N THR A 96 17.01 -6.25 10.74
CA THR A 96 17.19 -7.50 11.48
C THR A 96 15.99 -7.83 12.37
#